data_AF-A0AAX1KGD7-F1
#
_entry.id   AF-A0AAX1KGD7-F1
#
_cell.length_a   1.000
_cell.length_b   1.000
_cell.length_c   1.000
_cell.angle_alpha   90.00
_cell.angle_beta   90.00
_cell.angle_gamma   90.00
#
_symmetry.space_group_name_H-M   'P 1'
#
loop_
_entity.id
_entity.type
_entity.pdbx_description
1 polymer ?
#
loop_
_entity_poly.entity_id
_entity_poly.type
_entity_poly.pdbx_seq_one_letter_code
_entity_poly.pdbx_strand_id
1 'polypeptide(L)'
;MDKFRLLEASDIEVKVKQVKQNGAVLLLYKTARTDMDILDETVGSENWTNDYREIKGNLYCGIAIREGDAWTWKWDCGIESREDGEGNEKKGEASDAFKRAGFRWGIGRELYTAPFIWVPSEKMNILESNGKFRTFDTFSVEKIAYGDNRRISGLSILNNRTGKRAFVWAMS
;
A
#
# COMPACT_ATOMS: atom_id res chain seq x y z
N MET A 1 -20.31 -1.98 -11.97
CA MET A 1 -19.31 -3.06 -11.97
C MET A 1 -17.96 -2.40 -11.80
N ASP A 2 -17.18 -2.79 -10.79
CA ASP A 2 -15.86 -2.22 -10.56
C ASP A 2 -14.88 -2.76 -11.61
N LYS A 3 -14.16 -1.87 -12.30
CA LYS A 3 -13.27 -2.22 -13.43
C LYS A 3 -12.08 -3.08 -13.00
N PHE A 4 -11.58 -2.89 -11.78
CA PHE A 4 -10.38 -3.54 -11.25
C PHE A 4 -10.71 -4.60 -10.19
N ARG A 5 -9.97 -5.71 -10.20
CA ARG A 5 -10.09 -6.75 -9.17
C ARG A 5 -9.64 -6.25 -7.79
N LEU A 6 -9.96 -7.02 -6.76
CA LEU A 6 -9.44 -6.80 -5.41
C LEU A 6 -7.99 -7.26 -5.33
N LEU A 7 -7.21 -6.65 -4.44
CA LEU A 7 -5.84 -7.06 -4.14
C LEU A 7 -5.83 -8.46 -3.53
N GLU A 8 -4.89 -9.29 -3.96
CA GLU A 8 -4.60 -10.56 -3.32
C GLU A 8 -3.58 -10.35 -2.19
N ALA A 9 -3.36 -11.38 -1.37
CA ALA A 9 -2.38 -11.30 -0.28
C ALA A 9 -0.97 -10.94 -0.80
N SER A 10 -0.59 -11.43 -1.99
CA SER A 10 0.68 -11.14 -2.65
C SER A 10 0.82 -9.71 -3.18
N ASP A 11 -0.28 -9.01 -3.37
CA ASP A 11 -0.29 -7.61 -3.84
C ASP A 11 -0.04 -6.60 -2.71
N ILE A 12 -0.09 -7.08 -1.45
CA ILE A 12 -0.13 -6.25 -0.26
C ILE A 12 1.15 -6.41 0.55
N GLU A 13 1.84 -5.30 0.72
CA GLU A 13 3.00 -5.17 1.58
C GLU A 13 2.60 -4.71 2.99
N VAL A 14 3.37 -5.14 3.99
CA VAL A 14 3.13 -4.80 5.40
C VAL A 14 4.29 -3.95 5.92
N LYS A 15 4.02 -2.69 6.24
CA LYS A 15 5.00 -1.74 6.80
C LYS A 15 4.86 -1.63 8.30
N VAL A 16 5.98 -1.67 9.02
CA VAL A 16 6.04 -1.24 10.41
C VAL A 16 5.96 0.28 10.47
N LYS A 17 4.86 0.82 11.01
CA LYS A 17 4.63 2.27 11.13
C LYS A 17 5.33 2.86 12.35
N GLN A 18 5.16 2.19 13.48
CA GLN A 18 5.67 2.65 14.77
C GLN A 18 5.95 1.45 15.66
N VAL A 19 7.08 1.47 16.36
CA VAL A 19 7.43 0.49 17.38
C VAL A 19 7.41 1.17 18.74
N LYS A 20 6.84 0.50 19.73
CA LYS A 20 6.82 0.85 21.15
C LYS A 20 7.41 -0.32 21.95
N GLN A 21 7.64 -0.13 23.24
CA GLN A 21 8.14 -1.18 24.12
C GLN A 21 7.26 -2.45 24.11
N ASN A 22 5.94 -2.27 24.04
CA ASN A 22 4.95 -3.36 24.16
C ASN A 22 4.38 -3.86 22.83
N GLY A 23 4.95 -3.43 21.68
CA GLY A 23 4.46 -3.86 20.37
C GLY A 23 4.66 -2.85 19.26
N ALA A 24 4.03 -3.09 18.11
CA ALA A 24 4.12 -2.25 16.94
C ALA A 24 2.79 -2.08 16.22
N VAL A 25 2.63 -0.92 15.57
CA VAL A 25 1.55 -0.65 14.62
C VAL A 25 2.05 -1.01 13.23
N LEU A 26 1.28 -1.83 12.52
CA LEU A 26 1.52 -2.15 11.12
C LEU A 26 0.53 -1.41 10.21
N LEU A 27 0.93 -1.20 8.94
CA LEU A 27 0.09 -0.66 7.88
C LEU A 27 0.16 -1.58 6.66
N LEU A 28 -0.98 -1.78 6.01
CA LEU A 28 -1.05 -2.39 4.69
C LEU A 28 -0.85 -1.33 3.62
N TYR A 29 -0.07 -1.63 2.59
CA TYR A 29 0.07 -0.79 1.41
C TYR A 29 0.36 -1.63 0.18
N LYS A 30 0.15 -1.06 -1.01
CA LYS A 30 0.58 -1.64 -2.28
C LYS A 30 1.77 -0.87 -2.85
N THR A 31 2.54 -1.51 -3.72
CA THR A 31 3.64 -0.83 -4.43
C THR A 31 3.15 -0.20 -5.73
N ALA A 32 3.97 0.64 -6.36
CA ALA A 32 3.64 1.14 -7.71
C ALA A 32 3.62 0.00 -8.75
N ARG A 33 4.43 -1.05 -8.55
CA ARG A 33 4.45 -2.24 -9.42
C ARG A 33 3.12 -2.98 -9.39
N THR A 34 2.53 -3.13 -8.22
CA THR A 34 1.18 -3.69 -8.04
C THR A 34 0.14 -2.95 -8.89
N ASP A 35 0.22 -1.62 -8.97
CA ASP A 35 -0.69 -0.84 -9.83
C ASP A 35 -0.42 -1.07 -11.32
N MET A 36 0.85 -1.13 -11.72
CA MET A 36 1.24 -1.43 -13.10
C MET A 36 0.76 -2.82 -13.53
N ASP A 37 0.99 -3.83 -12.70
CA ASP A 37 0.58 -5.21 -12.96
C ASP A 37 -0.95 -5.32 -13.09
N ILE A 38 -1.70 -4.65 -12.21
CA ILE A 38 -3.18 -4.65 -12.26
C ILE A 38 -3.70 -3.85 -13.46
N LEU A 39 -3.03 -2.76 -13.86
CA LEU A 39 -3.37 -2.02 -15.08
C LEU A 39 -3.14 -2.88 -16.33
N ASP A 40 -1.98 -3.52 -16.43
CA ASP A 40 -1.63 -4.44 -17.52
C ASP A 40 -2.62 -5.60 -17.60
N GLU A 41 -2.95 -6.22 -16.47
CA GLU A 41 -3.92 -7.31 -16.37
C GLU A 41 -5.33 -6.89 -16.81
N THR A 42 -5.78 -5.70 -16.40
CA THR A 42 -7.18 -5.28 -16.55
C THR A 42 -7.47 -4.64 -17.91
N VAL A 43 -6.54 -3.80 -18.40
CA VAL A 43 -6.76 -3.04 -19.65
C VAL A 43 -5.75 -3.36 -20.74
N GLY A 44 -4.65 -4.04 -20.43
CA GLY A 44 -3.53 -4.28 -21.34
C GLY A 44 -2.51 -3.14 -21.32
N SER A 45 -1.23 -3.49 -21.42
CA SER A 45 -0.10 -2.54 -21.30
C SER A 45 -0.14 -1.38 -22.29
N GLU A 46 -0.73 -1.59 -23.47
CA GLU A 46 -0.85 -0.55 -24.52
C GLU A 46 -2.06 0.39 -24.31
N ASN A 47 -2.94 0.10 -23.35
CA ASN A 47 -4.21 0.80 -23.14
C ASN A 47 -4.24 1.66 -21.86
N TRP A 48 -3.11 1.82 -21.20
CA TRP A 48 -2.92 2.81 -20.15
C TRP A 48 -1.61 3.57 -20.34
N THR A 49 -1.54 4.77 -19.79
CA THR A 49 -0.32 5.58 -19.77
C THR A 49 -0.32 6.44 -18.51
N ASN A 50 0.82 7.07 -18.21
CA ASN A 50 0.92 8.03 -17.13
C ASN A 50 1.76 9.24 -17.52
N ASP A 51 1.53 10.35 -16.82
CA ASP A 51 2.26 11.60 -16.97
C ASP A 51 2.52 12.19 -15.57
N TYR A 52 3.59 12.97 -15.43
CA TYR A 52 3.97 13.62 -14.18
C TYR A 52 4.07 15.12 -14.39
N ARG A 53 3.47 15.90 -13.47
CA ARG A 53 3.45 17.36 -13.55
C ARG A 53 3.68 17.97 -12.19
N GLU A 54 4.54 18.98 -12.12
CA GLU A 54 4.63 19.81 -10.94
C GLU A 54 3.51 20.86 -10.96
N ILE A 55 2.70 20.90 -9.90
CA ILE A 55 1.60 21.86 -9.76
C ILE A 55 1.73 22.51 -8.38
N LYS A 56 2.05 23.82 -8.37
CA LYS A 56 2.27 24.61 -7.14
C LYS A 56 3.29 23.94 -6.21
N GLY A 57 4.41 23.47 -6.75
CA GLY A 57 5.51 22.87 -6.00
C GLY A 57 5.24 21.48 -5.43
N ASN A 58 4.20 20.77 -5.88
CA ASN A 58 3.98 19.37 -5.54
C ASN A 58 3.96 18.54 -6.82
N LEU A 59 4.50 17.32 -6.77
CA LEU A 59 4.46 16.40 -7.89
C LEU A 59 3.09 15.70 -7.98
N TYR A 60 2.42 15.87 -9.12
CA TYR A 60 1.20 15.15 -9.46
C TYR A 60 1.51 14.05 -10.46
N CYS A 61 0.83 12.94 -10.32
CA CYS A 61 0.78 11.89 -11.33
C CYS A 61 -0.63 11.80 -11.89
N GLY A 62 -0.72 11.69 -13.21
CA GLY A 62 -1.93 11.36 -13.93
C GLY A 62 -1.82 9.97 -14.51
N ILE A 63 -2.81 9.11 -14.29
CA ILE A 63 -2.96 7.84 -15.01
C ILE A 63 -4.12 7.99 -15.98
N ALA A 64 -3.87 7.66 -17.25
CA ALA A 64 -4.87 7.64 -18.30
C ALA A 64 -5.19 6.21 -18.71
N ILE A 65 -6.46 5.94 -18.98
CA ILE A 65 -6.92 4.67 -19.55
C ILE A 65 -7.67 4.96 -20.84
N ARG A 66 -7.37 4.18 -21.88
CA ARG A 66 -8.01 4.28 -23.19
C ARG A 66 -9.36 3.56 -23.19
N GLU A 67 -10.40 4.25 -23.65
CA GLU A 67 -11.74 3.69 -23.89
C GLU A 67 -12.16 4.08 -25.31
N GLY A 68 -12.09 3.12 -26.25
CA GLY A 68 -12.19 3.43 -27.69
C GLY A 68 -11.01 4.29 -28.15
N ASP A 69 -11.29 5.48 -28.67
CA ASP A 69 -10.28 6.45 -29.12
C ASP A 69 -10.02 7.59 -28.12
N ALA A 70 -10.67 7.56 -26.95
CA ALA A 70 -10.52 8.58 -25.93
C ALA A 70 -9.63 8.13 -24.78
N TRP A 71 -8.81 9.04 -24.27
CA TRP A 71 -8.04 8.88 -23.04
C TRP A 71 -8.73 9.61 -21.90
N THR A 72 -9.15 8.87 -20.87
CA THR A 72 -9.66 9.47 -19.64
C THR A 72 -8.54 9.54 -18.63
N TRP A 73 -8.27 10.71 -18.04
CA TRP A 73 -7.20 10.93 -17.07
C TRP A 73 -7.74 11.07 -15.64
N LYS A 74 -7.02 10.53 -14.66
CA LYS A 74 -7.23 10.82 -13.23
C LYS A 74 -5.91 11.17 -12.58
N TRP A 75 -5.92 12.29 -11.85
CA TRP A 75 -4.72 12.89 -11.26
C TRP A 75 -4.79 12.88 -9.72
N ASP A 76 -3.65 12.72 -9.07
CA ASP A 76 -3.48 12.96 -7.63
C ASP A 76 -2.04 13.42 -7.32
N CYS A 77 -1.86 14.10 -6.19
CA CYS A 77 -0.54 14.56 -5.74
C CYS A 77 0.15 13.49 -4.90
N GLY A 78 1.47 13.39 -5.03
CA GLY A 78 2.30 12.71 -4.05
C GLY A 78 2.45 13.57 -2.79
N ILE A 79 2.85 12.92 -1.70
CA ILE A 79 3.28 13.61 -0.49
C ILE A 79 4.78 13.32 -0.31
N GLU A 80 5.58 14.38 -0.23
CA GLU A 80 7.01 14.25 0.04
C GLU A 80 7.25 13.50 1.37
N SER A 81 8.13 12.50 1.33
CA SER A 81 8.70 11.98 2.57
C SER A 81 9.72 12.98 3.13
N ARG A 82 10.01 12.88 4.43
CA ARG A 82 11.07 13.71 5.04
C ARG A 82 12.37 13.58 4.24
N GLU A 83 13.00 14.71 3.94
CA GLU A 83 14.32 14.76 3.29
C GLU A 83 15.31 13.88 4.06
N ASP A 84 15.93 12.92 3.37
CA ASP A 84 17.04 12.12 3.90
C ASP A 84 18.39 12.51 3.30
N GLY A 85 18.40 13.48 2.38
CA GLY A 85 19.60 14.00 1.72
C GLY A 85 20.15 13.07 0.62
N GLU A 86 19.47 11.95 0.33
CA GLU A 86 19.90 10.96 -0.66
C GLU A 86 19.02 10.98 -1.93
N GLY A 87 18.05 11.90 -2.03
CA GLY A 87 17.13 11.95 -3.18
C GLY A 87 16.08 10.85 -3.17
N ASN A 88 16.01 10.05 -2.09
CA ASN A 88 14.97 9.04 -1.90
C ASN A 88 13.61 9.72 -1.70
N GLU A 89 13.58 10.96 -1.20
CA GLU A 89 12.35 11.72 -1.05
C GLU A 89 11.62 11.94 -2.38
N LYS A 90 12.36 12.27 -3.45
CA LYS A 90 11.79 12.50 -4.79
C LYS A 90 11.28 11.21 -5.42
N LYS A 91 12.00 10.10 -5.23
CA LYS A 91 11.56 8.77 -5.69
C LYS A 91 10.31 8.29 -4.93
N GLY A 92 10.26 8.61 -3.64
CA GLY A 92 9.12 8.35 -2.76
C GLY A 92 7.88 9.11 -3.18
N GLU A 93 8.01 10.42 -3.44
CA GLU A 93 6.92 11.30 -3.87
C GLU A 93 6.31 10.86 -5.21
N ALA A 94 7.13 10.57 -6.22
CA ALA A 94 6.64 10.11 -7.53
C ALA A 94 5.86 8.79 -7.42
N SER A 95 6.41 7.84 -6.66
CA SER A 95 5.75 6.54 -6.41
C SER A 95 4.45 6.71 -5.63
N ASP A 96 4.39 7.66 -4.68
CA ASP A 96 3.18 7.97 -3.93
C ASP A 96 2.11 8.59 -4.84
N ALA A 97 2.49 9.58 -5.65
CA ALA A 97 1.59 10.22 -6.62
C ALA A 97 0.97 9.18 -7.57
N PHE A 98 1.78 8.27 -8.12
CA PHE A 98 1.31 7.20 -9.02
C PHE A 98 0.29 6.30 -8.32
N LYS A 99 0.62 5.78 -7.14
CA LYS A 99 -0.31 4.93 -6.37
C LYS A 99 -1.62 5.64 -6.04
N ARG A 100 -1.55 6.95 -5.81
CA ARG A 100 -2.72 7.79 -5.49
C ARG A 100 -3.60 8.03 -6.71
N ALA A 101 -3.02 8.25 -7.88
CA ALA A 101 -3.75 8.21 -9.15
C ALA A 101 -4.40 6.83 -9.37
N GLY A 102 -3.72 5.73 -9.01
CA GLY A 102 -4.29 4.38 -9.02
C GLY A 102 -5.53 4.22 -8.12
N PHE A 103 -5.50 4.79 -6.92
CA PHE A 103 -6.69 4.82 -6.04
C PHE A 103 -7.86 5.58 -6.69
N ARG A 104 -7.62 6.62 -7.50
CA ARG A 104 -8.69 7.30 -8.25
C ARG A 104 -9.35 6.40 -9.30
N TRP A 105 -8.61 5.44 -9.84
CA TRP A 105 -9.13 4.40 -10.73
C TRP A 105 -9.85 3.25 -10.03
N GLY A 106 -9.59 3.05 -8.74
CA GLY A 106 -10.22 2.01 -7.94
C GLY A 106 -9.25 0.95 -7.42
N ILE A 107 -7.99 1.00 -7.84
CA ILE A 107 -6.97 0.01 -7.50
C ILE A 107 -6.58 0.16 -6.02
N GLY A 108 -6.80 -0.88 -5.22
CA GLY A 108 -6.40 -0.92 -3.80
C GLY A 108 -7.20 -0.03 -2.85
N ARG A 109 -8.40 0.45 -3.22
CA ARG A 109 -9.26 1.25 -2.32
C ARG A 109 -9.66 0.51 -1.04
N GLU A 110 -9.75 -0.81 -1.12
CA GLU A 110 -10.00 -1.72 0.00
C GLU A 110 -8.98 -1.56 1.13
N LEU A 111 -7.74 -1.13 0.85
CA LEU A 111 -6.71 -0.91 1.87
C LEU A 111 -7.12 0.15 2.89
N TYR A 112 -7.98 1.12 2.51
CA TYR A 112 -8.54 2.11 3.44
C TYR A 112 -9.55 1.52 4.43
N THR A 113 -9.93 0.26 4.26
CA THR A 113 -10.86 -0.45 5.14
C THR A 113 -10.16 -1.42 6.08
N ALA A 114 -8.82 -1.45 6.07
CA ALA A 114 -8.02 -2.31 6.94
C ALA A 114 -8.31 -2.01 8.42
N PRO A 115 -8.35 -3.04 9.28
CA PRO A 115 -8.50 -2.85 10.72
C PRO A 115 -7.25 -2.16 11.30
N PHE A 116 -7.33 -1.71 12.55
CA PHE A 116 -6.13 -1.31 13.28
C PHE A 116 -5.26 -2.54 13.59
N ILE A 117 -4.05 -2.59 13.05
CA ILE A 117 -3.15 -3.75 13.17
C ILE A 117 -2.11 -3.47 14.26
N TRP A 118 -2.36 -4.04 15.44
CA TRP A 118 -1.42 -4.05 16.55
C TRP A 118 -0.78 -5.43 16.71
N VAL A 119 0.54 -5.49 16.68
CA VAL A 119 1.32 -6.70 16.97
C VAL A 119 1.98 -6.54 18.33
N PRO A 120 1.65 -7.38 19.32
CA PRO A 120 2.22 -7.26 20.65
C PRO A 120 3.68 -7.75 20.69
N SER A 121 4.45 -7.29 21.67
CA SER A 121 5.88 -7.59 21.82
C SER A 121 6.20 -9.09 21.82
N GLU A 122 5.31 -9.95 22.30
CA GLU A 122 5.56 -11.40 22.40
C GLU A 122 5.56 -12.09 21.02
N LYS A 123 5.14 -11.39 19.97
CA LYS A 123 5.05 -11.90 18.59
C LYS A 123 6.11 -11.32 17.65
N MET A 124 7.06 -10.56 18.16
CA MET A 124 8.10 -9.92 17.38
C MET A 124 9.35 -9.61 18.20
N ASN A 125 10.48 -9.44 17.53
CA ASN A 125 11.70 -8.98 18.20
C ASN A 125 11.75 -7.46 18.23
N ILE A 126 11.72 -6.88 19.43
CA ILE A 126 11.91 -5.45 19.65
C ILE A 126 13.30 -5.23 20.24
N LEU A 127 14.02 -4.27 19.66
CA LEU A 127 15.30 -3.80 20.15
C LEU A 127 15.12 -2.37 20.68
N GLU A 128 15.70 -2.12 21.85
CA GLU A 128 15.82 -0.78 22.41
C GLU A 128 17.24 -0.26 22.22
N SER A 129 17.37 1.00 21.78
CA SER A 129 18.65 1.70 21.71
C SER A 129 18.42 3.18 21.96
N ASN A 130 19.09 3.74 22.97
CA ASN A 130 18.98 5.15 23.37
C ASN A 130 17.51 5.60 23.56
N GLY A 131 16.69 4.78 24.23
CA GLY A 131 15.26 5.04 24.46
C GLY A 131 14.37 4.98 23.22
N LYS A 132 14.89 4.53 22.06
CA LYS A 132 14.12 4.30 20.84
C LYS A 132 13.93 2.80 20.62
N PHE A 133 12.70 2.43 20.28
CA PHE A 133 12.35 1.05 19.93
C PHE A 133 12.37 0.85 18.43
N ARG A 134 12.90 -0.29 17.99
CA ARG A 134 12.92 -0.71 16.58
C ARG A 134 12.72 -2.22 16.46
N THR A 135 12.33 -2.67 15.29
CA THR A 135 12.28 -4.09 14.93
C THR A 135 12.93 -4.28 13.57
N PHE A 136 13.57 -5.44 13.38
CA PHE A 136 14.05 -5.91 12.08
C PHE A 136 13.24 -7.13 11.62
N ASP A 137 12.12 -7.42 12.27
CA ASP A 137 11.19 -8.41 11.79
C ASP A 137 10.40 -7.81 10.62
N THR A 138 10.18 -8.62 9.59
CA THR A 138 9.32 -8.27 8.46
C THR A 138 8.02 -9.07 8.55
N PHE A 139 6.98 -8.51 7.95
CA PHE A 139 5.63 -9.07 8.02
C PHE A 139 5.08 -9.24 6.61
N SER A 140 4.19 -10.21 6.43
CA SER A 140 3.49 -10.46 5.17
C SER A 140 2.01 -10.77 5.43
N VAL A 141 1.15 -10.40 4.48
CA VAL A 141 -0.24 -10.84 4.51
C VAL A 141 -0.27 -12.33 4.16
N GLU A 142 -0.80 -13.15 5.05
CA GLU A 142 -0.97 -14.59 4.81
C GLU A 142 -2.32 -14.87 4.15
N LYS A 143 -3.38 -14.25 4.67
CA LYS A 143 -4.73 -14.34 4.13
C LYS A 143 -5.42 -13.00 4.26
N ILE A 144 -6.24 -12.71 3.25
CA ILE A 144 -7.16 -11.59 3.25
C ILE A 144 -8.51 -12.07 2.73
N ALA A 145 -9.58 -11.57 3.34
CA ALA A 145 -10.95 -11.83 2.92
C ALA A 145 -11.67 -10.50 2.75
N TYR A 146 -12.62 -10.49 1.82
CA TYR A 146 -13.42 -9.32 1.49
C TYR A 146 -14.90 -9.64 1.70
N GLY A 147 -15.62 -8.70 2.29
CA GLY A 147 -17.07 -8.77 2.45
C GLY A 147 -17.78 -7.87 1.46
N ASP A 148 -19.00 -7.47 1.83
CA ASP A 148 -19.82 -6.57 1.03
C ASP A 148 -19.10 -5.24 0.75
N ASN A 149 -19.41 -4.65 -0.40
CA ASN A 149 -18.86 -3.38 -0.84
C ASN A 149 -17.32 -3.34 -0.86
N ARG A 150 -16.67 -4.49 -1.14
CA ARG A 150 -15.21 -4.58 -1.34
C ARG A 150 -14.38 -4.20 -0.10
N ARG A 151 -14.99 -4.30 1.09
CA ARG A 151 -14.31 -3.99 2.36
C ARG A 151 -13.57 -5.22 2.87
N ILE A 152 -12.42 -5.02 3.49
CA ILE A 152 -11.68 -6.09 4.17
C ILE A 152 -12.54 -6.62 5.32
N SER A 153 -12.85 -7.91 5.29
CA SER A 153 -13.66 -8.62 6.30
C SER A 153 -12.86 -9.66 7.08
N GLY A 154 -11.64 -9.99 6.63
CA GLY A 154 -10.72 -10.86 7.35
C GLY A 154 -9.28 -10.62 6.96
N LEU A 155 -8.36 -10.77 7.92
CA LEU A 155 -6.94 -10.53 7.72
C LEU A 155 -6.10 -11.39 8.67
N SER A 156 -5.10 -12.10 8.14
CA SER A 156 -4.02 -12.67 8.93
C SER A 156 -2.66 -12.23 8.40
N ILE A 157 -1.74 -11.93 9.33
CA ILE A 157 -0.38 -11.47 9.04
C ILE A 157 0.61 -12.40 9.71
N LEU A 158 1.61 -12.83 8.94
CA LEU A 158 2.75 -13.59 9.42
C LEU A 158 3.91 -12.66 9.80
N ASN A 159 4.64 -13.05 10.83
CA ASN A 159 6.00 -12.57 11.05
C ASN A 159 6.94 -13.49 10.28
N ASN A 160 7.61 -12.97 9.25
CA ASN A 160 8.43 -13.75 8.32
C ASN A 160 9.66 -14.37 9.00
N ARG A 161 10.17 -13.75 10.07
CA ARG A 161 11.31 -14.29 10.83
C ARG A 161 10.92 -15.53 11.63
N THR A 162 9.75 -15.48 12.28
CA THR A 162 9.31 -16.56 13.18
C THR A 162 8.45 -17.62 12.50
N GLY A 163 7.90 -17.31 11.31
CA GLY A 163 6.92 -18.16 10.62
C GLY A 163 5.56 -18.25 11.33
N LYS A 164 5.32 -17.44 12.37
CA LYS A 164 4.09 -17.47 13.18
C LYS A 164 3.17 -16.30 12.87
N ARG A 165 1.87 -16.50 13.07
CA ARG A 165 0.86 -15.44 12.91
C ARG A 165 1.03 -14.36 13.98
N ALA A 166 1.41 -13.16 13.51
CA ALA A 166 1.53 -11.96 14.31
C ALA A 166 0.14 -11.37 14.63
N PHE A 167 -0.77 -11.39 13.67
CA PHE A 167 -2.11 -10.78 13.77
C PHE A 167 -3.15 -11.65 13.07
N VAL A 168 -4.34 -11.74 13.66
CA VAL A 168 -5.51 -12.40 13.08
C VAL A 168 -6.73 -11.58 13.45
N TRP A 169 -7.55 -11.26 12.46
CA TRP A 169 -8.78 -10.51 12.63
C TRP A 169 -9.82 -10.98 11.61
N ALA A 170 -11.09 -10.97 12.03
CA ALA A 170 -12.24 -11.16 11.16
C ALA A 170 -13.37 -10.26 11.67
N MET A 171 -14.14 -9.72 10.74
CA MET A 171 -15.37 -8.99 11.06
C MET A 171 -16.39 -10.00 11.60
N SER A 172 -16.94 -9.70 12.77
CA SER A 172 -18.01 -10.45 13.41
C SER A 172 -19.34 -10.32 12.68
#